data_AF-A0A527ZFY3-F1
#
_entry.id   AF-A0A527ZFY3-F1
#
_cell.length_a   1.000
_cell.length_b   1.000
_cell.length_c   1.000
_cell.angle_alpha   90.00
_cell.angle_beta   90.00
_cell.angle_gamma   90.00
#
_symmetry.space_group_name_H-M   'P 1'
#
loop_
_entity.id
_entity.type
_entity.pdbx_description
1 polymer ?
#
loop_
_entity_poly.entity_id
_entity_poly.type
_entity_poly.pdbx_seq_one_letter_code
_entity_poly.pdbx_strand_id
1 'polypeptide(L)'
;CFGTDPLGKGKRKDQGEEGRFRKFTREQIRDRNDSLDVTWLRDDAGDSEDQLTEPEDIAAAIIGHLRSALEEIEVLAEEIEPASATEAA
;
A
#
# COMPACT_ATOMS: atom_id res chain seq x y z
N CYS A 1 -24.19 4.64 -6.45
CA CYS A 1 -25.00 5.23 -5.35
C CYS A 1 -26.39 4.57 -5.29
N PHE A 2 -27.06 4.58 -4.13
CA PHE A 2 -28.38 3.97 -3.94
C PHE A 2 -29.53 4.65 -4.73
N GLY A 3 -29.24 5.75 -5.43
CA GLY A 3 -30.23 6.50 -6.21
C GLY A 3 -31.16 7.34 -5.34
N THR A 4 -32.24 7.84 -5.92
CA THR A 4 -33.28 8.62 -5.22
C THR A 4 -34.36 7.76 -4.55
N ASP A 5 -34.40 6.46 -4.87
CA ASP A 5 -35.33 5.51 -4.26
C ASP A 5 -34.72 4.95 -2.96
N PRO A 6 -35.31 5.20 -1.79
CA PRO A 6 -34.81 4.68 -0.51
C PRO A 6 -34.85 3.14 -0.43
N LEU A 7 -35.67 2.47 -1.25
CA LEU A 7 -35.71 1.01 -1.35
C LEU A 7 -34.68 0.44 -2.35
N GLY A 8 -33.92 1.31 -3.01
CA GLY A 8 -32.83 0.92 -3.89
C GLY A 8 -33.24 0.21 -5.17
N LYS A 9 -34.51 0.31 -5.60
CA LYS A 9 -35.04 -0.28 -6.85
C LYS A 9 -34.82 0.64 -8.06
N GLY A 10 -34.29 1.85 -7.85
CA GLY A 10 -33.90 2.75 -8.94
C GLY A 10 -32.83 2.15 -9.86
N LYS A 11 -32.89 2.50 -11.15
CA LYS A 11 -31.86 2.09 -12.12
C LYS A 11 -30.50 2.63 -11.70
N ARG A 12 -29.56 1.73 -11.39
CA ARG A 12 -28.18 2.10 -11.06
C ARG A 12 -27.37 2.26 -12.34
N LYS A 13 -26.48 3.25 -12.35
CA LYS A 13 -25.53 3.48 -13.42
C LYS A 13 -24.15 3.12 -12.92
N ASP A 14 -23.39 2.44 -13.76
CA ASP A 14 -21.96 2.24 -13.55
C ASP A 14 -21.27 3.61 -13.47
N GLN A 15 -20.38 3.77 -12.51
CA GLN A 15 -19.63 4.99 -12.23
C GLN A 15 -18.20 4.95 -12.77
N GLY A 16 -17.79 3.86 -13.42
CA GLY A 16 -16.43 3.71 -13.95
C GLY A 16 -15.44 3.23 -12.90
N GLU A 17 -14.15 3.36 -13.21
CA GLU A 17 -13.06 2.75 -12.42
C GLU A 17 -12.81 3.48 -11.09
N GLU A 18 -13.01 4.79 -11.07
CA GLU A 18 -12.87 5.64 -9.87
C GLU A 18 -14.15 5.67 -9.02
N GLY A 19 -15.24 5.10 -9.55
CA GLY A 19 -16.55 5.13 -8.93
C GLY A 19 -16.76 4.00 -7.92
N ARG A 20 -17.48 4.28 -6.82
CA ARG A 20 -17.85 3.26 -5.80
C ARG A 20 -18.91 2.25 -6.27
N PHE A 21 -19.49 2.43 -7.46
CA PHE A 21 -20.48 1.51 -8.00
C PHE A 21 -20.12 1.11 -9.43
N ARG A 22 -19.73 -0.15 -9.61
CA ARG A 22 -19.32 -0.72 -10.89
C ARG A 22 -20.11 -1.99 -11.22
N LYS A 23 -20.38 -2.23 -12.51
CA LYS A 23 -21.08 -3.43 -12.98
C LYS A 23 -20.07 -4.39 -13.61
N PHE A 24 -20.15 -5.66 -13.21
CA PHE A 24 -19.38 -6.75 -13.83
C PHE A 24 -20.32 -7.71 -14.56
N THR A 25 -19.87 -8.22 -15.71
CA THR A 25 -20.57 -9.23 -16.52
C THR A 25 -20.23 -10.64 -16.04
N ARG A 26 -21.05 -11.64 -16.41
CA ARG A 26 -20.84 -13.03 -15.99
C ARG A 26 -19.56 -13.60 -16.58
N GLU A 27 -19.20 -13.18 -17.78
CA GLU A 27 -17.98 -13.55 -18.51
C GLU A 27 -16.74 -13.03 -17.77
N GLN A 28 -16.72 -11.77 -17.36
CA GLN A 28 -15.63 -11.18 -16.59
C GLN A 28 -15.39 -11.88 -15.25
N ILE A 29 -16.45 -12.34 -14.59
CA ILE A 29 -16.35 -13.12 -13.34
C ILE A 29 -15.80 -14.52 -13.63
N ARG A 30 -16.23 -15.15 -14.72
CA ARG A 30 -15.72 -16.47 -15.13
C ARG A 30 -14.22 -16.45 -15.40
N ASP A 31 -13.74 -15.39 -16.06
CA ASP A 31 -12.31 -15.24 -16.38
C ASP A 31 -11.45 -15.06 -15.11
N ARG A 32 -12.07 -14.68 -13.98
CA ARG A 32 -11.47 -14.61 -12.63
C ARG A 32 -11.72 -15.88 -11.82
N ASN A 33 -11.96 -17.01 -12.48
CA ASN A 33 -12.24 -18.30 -11.84
C ASN A 33 -13.48 -18.26 -10.92
N ASP A 34 -14.54 -17.55 -11.35
CA ASP A 34 -15.78 -17.37 -10.60
C ASP A 34 -15.62 -16.72 -9.20
N SER A 35 -14.49 -16.05 -8.96
CA SER A 35 -14.26 -15.28 -7.73
C SER A 35 -15.16 -14.04 -7.70
N LEU A 36 -15.94 -13.90 -6.62
CA LEU A 36 -16.74 -12.70 -6.33
C LEU A 36 -15.98 -11.67 -5.49
N ASP A 37 -14.76 -11.98 -5.10
CA ASP A 37 -13.86 -11.04 -4.41
C ASP A 37 -13.26 -10.07 -5.44
N VAL A 38 -14.08 -9.09 -5.84
CA VAL A 38 -13.73 -8.11 -6.86
C VAL A 38 -13.50 -6.76 -6.22
N THR A 39 -12.22 -6.39 -6.10
CA THR A 39 -11.77 -5.06 -5.74
C THR A 39 -11.34 -4.30 -7.01
N TRP A 40 -11.75 -3.03 -7.12
CA TRP A 40 -11.41 -2.17 -8.27
C TRP A 40 -10.99 -0.76 -7.87
N LEU A 41 -11.20 -0.38 -6.61
CA LEU A 41 -10.66 0.84 -6.04
C LEU A 41 -9.44 0.45 -5.21
N ARG A 42 -8.34 1.17 -5.41
CA ARG A 42 -7.23 1.20 -4.48
C ARG A 42 -7.55 2.24 -3.40
N ASP A 43 -7.22 1.93 -2.16
CA ASP A 43 -7.31 2.92 -1.08
C ASP A 43 -6.00 3.71 -1.06
N ASP A 44 -6.03 4.96 -1.51
CA ASP A 44 -4.86 5.85 -1.50
C ASP A 44 -4.56 6.42 -0.09
N ALA A 45 -5.31 6.00 0.94
CA ALA A 45 -5.02 6.32 2.33
C ALA A 45 -3.87 5.47 2.93
N GLY A 46 -3.31 4.53 2.16
CA GLY A 46 -2.15 3.72 2.52
C GLY A 46 -0.82 4.48 2.45
N ASP A 47 0.24 3.84 2.93
CA ASP A 47 1.57 4.43 3.06
C ASP A 47 2.07 4.95 1.70
N SER A 48 2.89 6.00 1.69
CA SER A 48 3.35 6.61 0.42
C SER A 48 4.17 5.62 -0.41
N GLU A 49 4.72 4.60 0.24
CA GLU A 49 5.45 3.49 -0.37
C GLU A 49 4.54 2.49 -1.10
N ASP A 50 3.27 2.33 -0.70
CA ASP A 50 2.29 1.48 -1.39
C ASP A 50 1.88 2.05 -2.77
N GLN A 51 2.27 3.29 -3.03
CA GLN A 51 2.05 4.01 -4.29
C GLN A 51 3.26 3.91 -5.24
N LEU A 52 4.41 3.38 -4.80
CA LEU A 52 5.57 3.18 -5.66
C LEU A 52 5.31 1.99 -6.60
N THR A 53 4.88 2.29 -7.83
CA THR A 53 4.63 1.27 -8.87
C THR A 53 5.82 1.06 -9.80
N GLU A 54 6.67 2.07 -9.97
CA GLU A 54 7.81 2.01 -10.87
C GLU A 54 9.02 1.31 -10.20
N PRO A 55 9.67 0.34 -10.87
CA PRO A 55 10.79 -0.41 -10.28
C PRO A 55 11.95 0.46 -9.79
N GLU A 56 12.24 1.55 -10.49
CA GLU A 56 13.28 2.52 -10.12
C GLU A 56 12.99 3.22 -8.79
N ASP A 57 11.74 3.61 -8.57
CA ASP A 57 11.32 4.34 -7.37
C ASP A 57 11.29 3.41 -6.15
N ILE A 58 10.87 2.15 -6.35
CA ILE A 58 10.95 1.10 -5.33
C ILE A 58 12.41 0.85 -4.93
N ALA A 59 13.31 0.73 -5.91
CA ALA A 59 14.73 0.50 -5.63
C ALA A 59 15.36 1.68 -4.86
N ALA A 60 15.01 2.91 -5.22
CA ALA A 60 15.48 4.11 -4.53
C ALA A 60 14.99 4.15 -3.06
N ALA A 61 13.72 3.81 -2.81
CA ALA A 61 13.16 3.75 -1.46
C ALA A 61 13.88 2.69 -0.60
N ILE A 62 14.06 1.47 -1.12
CA ILE A 62 14.80 0.39 -0.42
C ILE A 62 16.21 0.84 -0.05
N ILE A 63 16.93 1.48 -0.97
CA ILE A 63 18.29 1.95 -0.70
C ILE A 63 18.30 3.04 0.39
N GLY A 64 17.33 3.95 0.36
CA GLY A 64 17.15 4.98 1.39
C GLY A 64 16.95 4.38 2.78
N HIS A 65 16.01 3.43 2.90
CA HIS A 65 15.71 2.74 4.15
C HIS A 65 16.91 1.96 4.70
N LEU A 66 17.60 1.21 3.84
CA LEU A 66 18.77 0.44 4.27
C LEU A 66 19.91 1.34 4.76
N ARG A 67 20.08 2.53 4.16
CA ARG A 67 21.06 3.52 4.63
C ARG A 67 20.68 4.10 5.99
N SER A 68 19.42 4.50 6.17
CA SER A 68 18.92 4.99 7.47
C SER A 68 19.11 3.95 8.56
N ALA A 69 18.73 2.69 8.28
CA ALA A 69 18.89 1.61 9.22
C ALA A 69 20.36 1.34 9.58
N LEU A 70 21.28 1.43 8.61
CA LEU A 70 22.71 1.29 8.89
C LEU A 70 23.25 2.45 9.75
N GLU A 71 22.87 3.69 9.45
CA GLU A 71 23.26 4.87 10.23
C GLU A 71 22.76 4.78 11.67
N GLU A 72 21.51 4.37 11.88
CA GLU A 72 20.94 4.15 13.21
C GLU A 72 21.68 3.06 14.00
N ILE A 73 22.10 1.98 13.33
CA ILE A 73 22.89 0.90 13.95
C ILE A 73 24.29 1.39 14.31
N GLU A 74 24.93 2.19 13.46
CA GLU A 74 26.25 2.78 13.74
C GLU A 74 26.20 3.69 14.96
N VAL A 75 25.21 4.59 15.03
CA VAL A 75 24.98 5.46 16.20
C VAL A 75 24.77 4.62 17.46
N LEU A 76 23.92 3.59 17.40
CA LEU A 76 23.68 2.70 18.53
C LEU A 76 24.96 1.95 18.95
N ALA A 77 25.80 1.55 18.00
CA ALA A 77 27.07 0.88 18.29
C ALA A 77 28.05 1.81 19.02
N GLU A 78 28.13 3.08 18.63
CA GLU A 78 28.92 4.10 19.33
C GLU A 78 28.41 4.35 20.76
N GLU A 79 27.09 4.37 20.97
CA GLU A 79 26.49 4.52 22.31
C GLU A 79 26.74 3.30 23.21
N ILE A 80 26.85 2.10 22.62
CA ILE A 80 27.08 0.85 23.34
C ILE A 80 28.57 0.60 23.61
N GLU A 81 29.50 1.24 22.88
CA GLU A 81 30.93 1.13 23.18
C GLU A 81 31.18 1.52 24.65
N PRO A 82 31.57 0.55 25.52
CA PRO A 82 31.77 0.85 26.91
C PRO A 82 32.97 1.79 27.04
N ALA A 83 32.83 2.83 27.86
CA ALA A 83 33.93 3.65 28.37
C ALA A 83 34.90 2.82 29.24
N SER A 84 35.55 1.80 28.69
CA SER A 84 36.41 0.86 29.43
C SER A 84 37.83 0.71 28.86
N ALA A 85 38.27 1.60 27.97
CA ALA A 85 39.70 1.69 27.60
C ALA A 85 40.53 2.66 28.48
N THR A 86 39.99 3.17 29.61
CA THR A 86 40.71 4.11 30.49
C THR A 86 40.83 3.66 31.96
N GLU A 87 40.62 2.38 32.26
CA GLU A 87 41.02 1.79 33.55
C GLU A 87 41.88 0.54 33.33
N ALA A 88 43.05 0.71 32.70
CA ALA A 88 44.20 -0.21 32.88
C ALA A 88 45.47 0.36 32.23
N ALA A 89 46.17 1.27 32.93
CA ALA A 89 47.64 1.37 32.99
C ALA A 89 48.07 2.45 33.97
#